data_AF-A0A1B8QFH5-F1
#
_entry.id   AF-A0A1B8QFH5-F1
#
_cell.length_a   1.000
_cell.length_b   1.000
_cell.length_c   1.000
_cell.angle_alpha   90.00
_cell.angle_beta   90.00
_cell.angle_gamma   90.00
#
_symmetry.space_group_name_H-M   'P 1'
#
loop_
_entity.id
_entity.type
_entity.pdbx_description
1 polymer ?
#
loop_
_entity_poly.entity_id
_entity_poly.type
_entity_poly.pdbx_seq_one_letter_code
_entity_poly.pdbx_strand_id
1 'polypeptide(L)'
;MPNLPRSADTSATVPTTPTALPVNGSAAWRWYGLAVLTIIIDQLTKQYFVQHYTLYESHPVIPPVLNWTLAYNKGAAFSFLADKGGWQIVFFSVLALAVATAIAVYLRRVPQQARWLSLGLAWVMGGALGNVIDRIRYGHVIDFIHVHYADVWNYPIFNVADMAICGGVALILLDTLFLENRRKAAVV
;
A
#
# COMPACT_ATOMS: atom_id res chain seq x y z
N MET A 1 -68.28 29.04 -33.84
CA MET A 1 -67.52 27.91 -33.28
C MET A 1 -66.26 28.47 -32.63
N PRO A 2 -65.99 28.26 -31.33
CA PRO A 2 -64.81 28.80 -30.66
C PRO A 2 -63.59 27.89 -30.85
N ASN A 3 -62.42 28.50 -31.11
CA ASN A 3 -61.12 27.82 -31.19
C ASN A 3 -60.65 27.39 -29.78
N LEU A 4 -60.29 26.12 -29.62
CA LEU A 4 -59.63 25.60 -28.42
C LEU A 4 -58.13 25.96 -28.43
N PRO A 5 -57.53 26.37 -27.30
CA PRO A 5 -56.10 26.61 -27.23
C PRO A 5 -55.30 25.30 -27.23
N ARG A 6 -54.20 25.27 -28.00
CA ARG A 6 -53.20 24.20 -28.01
C ARG A 6 -52.61 24.03 -26.60
N SER A 7 -52.69 22.80 -26.07
CA SER A 7 -51.96 22.39 -24.87
C SER A 7 -50.45 22.55 -25.10
N ALA A 8 -49.81 23.38 -24.29
CA ALA A 8 -48.37 23.45 -24.21
C ALA A 8 -47.84 22.13 -23.65
N ASP A 9 -47.10 21.40 -24.48
CA ASP A 9 -46.36 20.20 -24.09
C ASP A 9 -45.11 20.65 -23.30
N THR A 10 -45.30 20.92 -22.01
CA THR A 10 -44.19 21.04 -21.05
C THR A 10 -43.66 19.64 -20.76
N SER A 11 -42.79 19.15 -21.65
CA SER A 11 -41.93 18.00 -21.37
C SER A 11 -40.94 18.39 -20.27
N ALA A 12 -41.38 18.30 -19.01
CA ALA A 12 -40.51 18.46 -17.86
C ALA A 12 -39.42 17.39 -17.96
N THR A 13 -38.18 17.82 -18.20
CA THR A 13 -37.01 16.97 -18.12
C THR A 13 -36.90 16.45 -16.69
N VAL A 14 -37.17 15.16 -16.51
CA VAL A 14 -36.98 14.48 -15.21
C VAL A 14 -35.50 14.66 -14.83
N PRO A 15 -35.19 15.27 -13.67
CA PRO A 15 -33.81 15.40 -13.24
C PRO A 15 -33.29 14.00 -12.95
N THR A 16 -32.39 13.51 -13.80
CA THR A 16 -31.68 12.25 -13.58
C THR A 16 -30.88 12.38 -12.29
N THR A 17 -31.25 11.63 -11.26
CA THR A 17 -30.50 11.56 -10.00
C THR A 17 -29.05 11.14 -10.30
N PRO A 18 -28.02 11.84 -9.79
CA PRO A 18 -26.64 11.42 -9.99
C PRO A 18 -26.46 9.98 -9.50
N THR A 19 -26.15 9.07 -10.41
CA THR A 19 -25.99 7.66 -10.07
C THR A 19 -24.67 7.48 -9.35
N ALA A 20 -24.68 6.89 -8.15
CA ALA A 20 -23.46 6.61 -7.40
C ALA A 20 -22.47 5.79 -8.24
N LEU A 21 -21.18 6.12 -8.16
CA LEU A 21 -20.15 5.43 -8.93
C LEU A 21 -20.11 3.93 -8.61
N PRO A 22 -19.96 3.04 -9.62
CA PRO A 22 -19.83 1.61 -9.38
C PRO A 22 -18.56 1.33 -8.56
N VAL A 23 -18.71 0.54 -7.50
CA VAL A 23 -17.59 0.12 -6.64
C VAL A 23 -16.93 -1.15 -7.17
N ASN A 24 -15.71 -1.44 -6.71
CA ASN A 24 -14.94 -2.61 -7.13
C ASN A 24 -15.74 -3.92 -6.98
N GLY A 25 -16.42 -4.12 -5.83
CA GLY A 25 -17.21 -5.33 -5.61
C GLY A 25 -16.40 -6.60 -5.84
N SER A 26 -16.87 -7.49 -6.72
CA SER A 26 -16.14 -8.71 -7.11
C SER A 26 -14.83 -8.41 -7.85
N ALA A 27 -14.74 -7.31 -8.60
CA ALA A 27 -13.53 -6.93 -9.35
C ALA A 27 -12.33 -6.58 -8.46
N ALA A 28 -12.52 -6.49 -7.14
CA ALA A 28 -11.45 -6.30 -6.16
C ALA A 28 -10.38 -7.41 -6.21
N TRP A 29 -10.70 -8.60 -6.76
CA TRP A 29 -9.75 -9.71 -6.89
C TRP A 29 -8.47 -9.34 -7.63
N ARG A 30 -8.54 -8.40 -8.60
CA ARG A 30 -7.35 -7.94 -9.35
C ARG A 30 -6.35 -7.24 -8.43
N TRP A 31 -6.86 -6.44 -7.51
CA TRP A 31 -6.06 -5.71 -6.53
C TRP A 31 -5.51 -6.66 -5.45
N TYR A 32 -6.28 -7.67 -5.03
CA TYR A 32 -5.74 -8.75 -4.19
C TYR A 32 -4.62 -9.51 -4.89
N GLY A 33 -4.77 -9.80 -6.19
CA GLY A 33 -3.71 -10.40 -7.00
C GLY A 33 -2.44 -9.55 -7.04
N LEU A 34 -2.56 -8.23 -7.13
CA LEU A 34 -1.41 -7.32 -7.03
C LEU A 34 -0.75 -7.35 -5.65
N ALA A 35 -1.52 -7.40 -4.57
CA ALA A 35 -0.96 -7.55 -3.23
C ALA A 35 -0.20 -8.88 -3.07
N VAL A 36 -0.75 -9.98 -3.60
CA VAL A 36 -0.07 -11.29 -3.63
C VAL A 36 1.22 -11.22 -4.45
N LEU A 37 1.21 -10.55 -5.61
CA LEU A 37 2.40 -10.34 -6.41
C LEU A 37 3.48 -9.56 -5.64
N THR A 38 3.09 -8.49 -4.94
CA THR A 38 4.00 -7.73 -4.07
C THR A 38 4.62 -8.62 -2.99
N ILE A 39 3.82 -9.47 -2.33
CA ILE A 39 4.31 -10.44 -1.33
C ILE A 39 5.31 -11.42 -1.96
N ILE A 40 5.02 -11.96 -3.15
CA ILE A 40 5.92 -12.90 -3.84
C ILE A 40 7.26 -12.22 -4.14
N ILE A 41 7.25 -11.01 -4.72
CA ILE A 41 8.48 -10.29 -5.05
C ILE A 41 9.28 -9.98 -3.78
N ASP A 42 8.62 -9.49 -2.73
CA ASP A 42 9.25 -9.22 -1.43
C ASP A 42 9.94 -10.47 -0.87
N GLN A 43 9.22 -11.59 -0.78
CA GLN A 43 9.76 -12.83 -0.23
C GLN A 43 10.89 -13.40 -1.08
N LEU A 44 10.79 -13.38 -2.42
CA LEU A 44 11.89 -13.85 -3.29
C LEU A 44 13.15 -13.01 -3.11
N THR A 45 13.02 -11.68 -3.06
CA THR A 45 14.18 -10.79 -2.86
C THR A 45 14.81 -10.99 -1.48
N LYS A 46 14.03 -11.13 -0.42
CA LYS A 46 14.55 -11.44 0.92
C LYS A 46 15.29 -12.77 0.98
N GLN A 47 14.72 -13.82 0.40
CA GLN A 47 15.37 -15.14 0.35
C GLN A 47 16.69 -15.08 -0.41
N TYR A 48 16.76 -14.31 -1.50
CA TYR A 48 18.01 -14.10 -2.22
C TYR A 48 19.11 -13.55 -1.30
N PHE A 49 18.83 -12.47 -0.56
CA PHE A 49 19.83 -11.87 0.32
C PHE A 49 20.21 -12.79 1.48
N VAL A 50 19.26 -13.51 2.10
CA VAL A 50 19.56 -14.48 3.16
C VAL A 50 20.49 -15.61 2.67
N GLN A 51 20.40 -16.00 1.40
CA GLN A 51 21.20 -17.10 0.85
C GLN A 51 22.60 -16.66 0.38
N HIS A 52 22.79 -15.38 0.05
CA HIS A 52 24.00 -14.89 -0.62
C HIS A 52 24.82 -13.90 0.21
N TYR A 53 24.28 -13.40 1.32
CA TYR A 53 24.93 -12.40 2.17
C TYR A 53 25.03 -12.90 3.61
N THR A 54 26.09 -12.49 4.30
CA THR A 54 26.22 -12.60 5.74
C THR A 54 25.64 -11.35 6.42
N LEU A 55 25.24 -11.47 7.69
CA LEU A 55 24.61 -10.37 8.42
C LEU A 55 25.56 -9.16 8.49
N TYR A 56 25.05 -7.98 8.09
CA TYR A 56 25.76 -6.70 7.94
C TYR A 56 26.81 -6.64 6.83
N GLU A 57 26.96 -7.69 6.03
CA GLU A 57 27.75 -7.63 4.80
C GLU A 57 27.17 -6.59 3.85
N SER A 58 28.02 -5.69 3.37
CA SER A 58 27.64 -4.60 2.48
C SER A 58 28.39 -4.69 1.16
N HIS A 59 27.65 -4.72 0.06
CA HIS A 59 28.20 -4.69 -1.29
C HIS A 59 27.77 -3.41 -2.02
N PRO A 60 28.72 -2.61 -2.53
CA PRO A 60 28.40 -1.36 -3.21
C PRO A 60 27.72 -1.60 -4.55
N VAL A 61 26.65 -0.84 -4.81
CA VAL A 61 25.89 -0.86 -6.06
C VAL A 61 26.10 0.44 -6.82
N ILE A 62 25.89 1.57 -6.15
CA ILE A 62 26.12 2.91 -6.68
C ILE A 62 26.89 3.72 -5.63
N PRO A 63 28.23 3.72 -5.66
CA PRO A 63 29.02 4.51 -4.72
C PRO A 63 28.80 6.03 -4.92
N PRO A 64 28.69 6.85 -3.85
CA PRO A 64 28.65 6.50 -2.42
C PRO A 64 27.22 6.41 -1.83
N VAL A 65 26.23 6.09 -2.66
CA VAL A 65 24.80 6.30 -2.39
C VAL A 65 24.02 5.03 -2.04
N LEU A 66 24.34 3.90 -2.68
CA LEU A 66 23.53 2.68 -2.57
C LEU A 66 24.41 1.45 -2.41
N ASN A 67 24.13 0.70 -1.35
CA ASN A 67 24.66 -0.64 -1.11
C ASN A 67 23.51 -1.65 -1.01
N TRP A 68 23.84 -2.91 -1.30
CA TRP A 68 23.12 -4.04 -0.76
C TRP A 68 23.71 -4.38 0.61
N THR A 69 22.91 -4.34 1.67
CA THR A 69 23.37 -4.65 3.03
C THR A 69 22.36 -5.52 3.76
N LEU A 70 22.67 -6.78 4.05
CA LEU A 70 21.75 -7.65 4.79
C LEU A 70 21.64 -7.22 6.25
N ALA A 71 20.42 -6.93 6.71
CA ALA A 71 20.14 -6.57 8.10
C ALA A 71 18.86 -7.25 8.61
N TYR A 72 18.84 -7.55 9.91
CA TYR A 72 17.69 -8.16 10.57
C TYR A 72 17.04 -7.19 11.55
N ASN A 73 15.84 -6.75 11.22
CA ASN A 73 15.13 -5.70 11.95
C ASN A 73 14.09 -6.29 12.90
N LYS A 74 14.37 -6.21 14.20
CA LYS A 74 13.47 -6.63 15.29
C LYS A 74 12.50 -5.53 15.74
N GLY A 75 12.44 -4.41 15.02
CA GLY A 75 11.71 -3.20 15.43
C GLY A 75 12.59 -2.21 16.18
N ALA A 76 13.84 -2.01 15.72
CA ALA A 76 14.84 -1.23 16.43
C ALA A 76 14.46 0.24 16.68
N ALA A 77 13.56 0.80 15.87
CA ALA A 77 13.00 2.15 16.06
C ALA A 77 12.24 2.30 17.40
N PHE A 78 11.82 1.19 18.02
CA PHE A 78 11.15 1.15 19.32
C PHE A 78 12.00 0.46 20.38
N SER A 79 13.31 0.36 20.18
CA SER A 79 14.25 -0.27 21.13
C SER A 79 14.28 0.44 22.49
N PHE A 80 13.88 1.71 22.58
CA PHE A 80 13.75 2.44 23.85
C PHE A 80 12.66 1.86 24.79
N LEU A 81 11.81 0.95 24.29
CA LEU A 81 10.80 0.19 25.04
C LEU A 81 11.14 -1.31 25.11
N ALA A 82 12.37 -1.71 24.78
CA ALA A 82 12.73 -3.12 24.57
C ALA A 82 13.13 -3.90 25.82
N ASP A 83 13.05 -3.31 27.02
CA ASP A 83 13.45 -3.95 28.29
C ASP A 83 12.72 -5.29 28.58
N LYS A 84 11.66 -5.61 27.82
CA LYS A 84 11.01 -6.93 27.82
C LYS A 84 10.85 -7.45 26.39
N GLY A 85 11.89 -8.13 25.89
CA GLY A 85 12.08 -8.48 24.48
C GLY A 85 10.90 -9.13 23.74
N GLY A 86 10.78 -8.80 22.46
CA GLY A 86 9.97 -9.53 21.47
C GLY A 86 8.52 -9.06 21.32
N TRP A 87 8.01 -8.20 22.21
CA TRP A 87 6.64 -7.68 22.11
C TRP A 87 6.38 -6.94 20.79
N GLN A 88 7.41 -6.28 20.23
CA GLN A 88 7.34 -5.56 18.98
C GLN A 88 6.91 -6.48 17.84
N ILE A 89 7.42 -7.72 17.83
CA ILE A 89 7.12 -8.71 16.80
C ILE A 89 5.61 -9.01 16.82
N VAL A 90 5.07 -9.31 18.01
CA VAL A 90 3.64 -9.60 18.17
C VAL A 90 2.79 -8.37 17.85
N PHE A 91 3.12 -7.21 18.44
CA PHE A 91 2.37 -5.98 18.27
C PHE A 91 2.31 -5.53 16.80
N PHE A 92 3.45 -5.41 16.13
CA PHE A 92 3.49 -4.99 14.73
C PHE A 92 2.85 -6.02 13.81
N SER A 93 2.93 -7.32 14.12
CA SER A 93 2.25 -8.34 13.33
C SER A 93 0.73 -8.24 13.45
N VAL A 94 0.21 -8.10 14.68
CA VAL A 94 -1.23 -7.93 14.93
C VAL A 94 -1.75 -6.65 14.28
N LEU A 95 -1.05 -5.52 14.46
CA LEU A 95 -1.42 -4.25 13.84
C LEU A 95 -1.45 -4.35 12.32
N ALA A 96 -0.40 -4.92 11.71
CA ALA A 96 -0.32 -5.08 10.26
C ALA A 96 -1.43 -6.01 9.72
N LEU A 97 -1.74 -7.11 10.41
CA LEU A 97 -2.86 -7.99 10.05
C LEU A 97 -4.21 -7.29 10.16
N ALA A 98 -4.43 -6.49 11.20
CA ALA A 98 -5.65 -5.70 11.37
C ALA A 98 -5.80 -4.67 10.24
N VAL A 99 -4.74 -3.93 9.92
CA VAL A 99 -4.73 -2.95 8.82
C VAL A 99 -4.94 -3.65 7.46
N ALA A 100 -4.24 -4.75 7.20
CA ALA A 100 -4.41 -5.52 5.97
C ALA A 100 -5.84 -6.05 5.81
N THR A 101 -6.46 -6.53 6.89
CA THR A 101 -7.86 -6.97 6.89
C THR A 101 -8.81 -5.82 6.62
N ALA A 102 -8.62 -4.67 7.28
CA ALA A 102 -9.41 -3.47 7.04
C ALA A 102 -9.29 -3.00 5.58
N ILE A 103 -8.08 -2.99 5.02
CA ILE A 103 -7.84 -2.67 3.61
C ILE A 103 -8.56 -3.67 2.71
N ALA A 104 -8.43 -4.97 2.96
CA ALA A 104 -9.05 -6.01 2.13
C ALA A 104 -10.57 -5.82 2.04
N VAL A 105 -11.23 -5.50 3.16
CA VAL A 105 -12.67 -5.20 3.21
C VAL A 105 -12.98 -3.88 2.52
N TYR A 106 -12.22 -2.82 2.79
CA TYR A 106 -12.44 -1.49 2.23
C TYR A 106 -12.29 -1.47 0.70
N LEU A 107 -11.35 -2.24 0.16
CA LEU A 107 -11.05 -2.31 -1.27
C LEU A 107 -12.24 -2.70 -2.13
N ARG A 108 -13.18 -3.50 -1.58
CA ARG A 108 -14.45 -3.86 -2.27
C ARG A 108 -15.40 -2.68 -2.43
N ARG A 109 -15.30 -1.68 -1.54
CA ARG A 109 -16.17 -0.50 -1.48
C ARG A 109 -15.59 0.70 -2.24
N VAL A 110 -14.33 0.63 -2.66
CA VAL A 110 -13.66 1.69 -3.43
C VAL A 110 -14.30 1.82 -4.82
N PRO A 111 -14.60 3.04 -5.32
CA PRO A 111 -15.08 3.24 -6.69
C PRO A 111 -14.13 2.65 -7.73
N GLN A 112 -14.63 2.01 -8.79
CA GLN A 112 -13.81 1.38 -9.83
C GLN A 112 -12.90 2.36 -10.57
N GLN A 113 -13.33 3.62 -10.65
CA GLN A 113 -12.57 4.72 -11.24
C GLN A 113 -11.43 5.19 -10.32
N ALA A 114 -11.46 4.85 -9.03
CA ALA A 114 -10.42 5.17 -8.06
C ALA A 114 -9.24 4.18 -8.12
N ARG A 115 -8.63 4.09 -9.31
CA ARG A 115 -7.55 3.13 -9.58
C ARG A 115 -6.29 3.40 -8.78
N TRP A 116 -5.93 4.67 -8.58
CA TRP A 116 -4.76 5.06 -7.79
C TRP A 116 -4.92 4.72 -6.30
N LEU A 117 -6.11 4.99 -5.74
CA LEU A 117 -6.46 4.56 -4.39
C LEU A 117 -6.41 3.03 -4.26
N SER A 118 -7.01 2.31 -5.21
CA SER A 118 -7.03 0.84 -5.18
C SER A 118 -5.63 0.23 -5.30
N LEU A 119 -4.78 0.80 -6.16
CA LEU A 119 -3.38 0.40 -6.31
C LEU A 119 -2.59 0.67 -5.02
N GLY A 120 -2.72 1.86 -4.44
CA GLY A 120 -2.04 2.22 -3.22
C GLY A 120 -2.43 1.32 -2.04
N LEU A 121 -3.72 1.04 -1.88
CA LEU A 121 -4.23 0.09 -0.89
C LEU A 121 -3.68 -1.33 -1.09
N ALA A 122 -3.62 -1.81 -2.34
CA ALA A 122 -3.07 -3.12 -2.66
C ALA A 122 -1.58 -3.22 -2.28
N TRP A 123 -0.79 -2.19 -2.58
CA TRP A 123 0.64 -2.15 -2.21
C TRP A 123 0.86 -2.06 -0.69
N VAL A 124 0.10 -1.23 0.03
CA VAL A 124 0.19 -1.16 1.50
C VAL A 124 -0.14 -2.51 2.12
N MET A 125 -1.22 -3.16 1.67
CA MET A 125 -1.60 -4.48 2.17
C MET A 125 -0.56 -5.56 1.83
N GLY A 126 -0.05 -5.58 0.59
CA GLY A 126 0.97 -6.52 0.16
C GLY A 126 2.28 -6.37 0.96
N GLY A 127 2.79 -5.13 1.09
CA GLY A 127 3.98 -4.86 1.88
C GLY A 127 3.81 -5.15 3.37
N ALA A 128 2.67 -4.77 3.96
CA ALA A 128 2.37 -5.07 5.36
C ALA A 128 2.38 -6.59 5.62
N LEU A 129 1.72 -7.37 4.76
CA LEU A 129 1.69 -8.83 4.88
C LEU A 129 3.06 -9.47 4.59
N GLY A 130 3.85 -8.95 3.65
CA GLY A 130 5.22 -9.39 3.40
C GLY A 130 6.09 -9.30 4.66
N ASN A 131 6.06 -8.16 5.35
CA ASN A 131 6.80 -8.00 6.61
C ASN A 131 6.19 -8.81 7.78
N VAL A 132 4.89 -9.11 7.79
CA VAL A 132 4.28 -10.02 8.77
C VAL A 132 4.79 -11.45 8.59
N ILE A 133 4.93 -11.91 7.35
CA ILE A 133 5.43 -13.27 7.06
C ILE A 133 6.82 -13.46 7.68
N ASP A 134 7.73 -12.49 7.53
CA ASP A 134 9.05 -12.58 8.13
C ASP A 134 8.99 -12.58 9.65
N ARG A 135 8.18 -11.69 10.26
CA ARG A 135 8.05 -11.61 11.71
C ARG A 135 7.57 -12.93 12.31
N ILE A 136 6.62 -13.60 11.65
CA ILE A 136 6.09 -14.89 12.09
C ILE A 136 7.12 -16.01 11.87
N ARG A 137 7.83 -16.02 10.73
CA ARG A 137 8.77 -17.09 10.36
C ARG A 137 10.13 -17.00 11.04
N TYR A 138 10.66 -15.80 11.17
CA TYR A 138 12.05 -15.53 11.56
C TYR A 138 12.18 -14.69 12.83
N GLY A 139 11.08 -14.08 13.32
CA GLY A 139 11.11 -13.20 14.49
C GLY A 139 11.77 -11.84 14.23
N HIS A 140 11.98 -11.48 12.97
CA HIS A 140 12.51 -10.20 12.52
C HIS A 140 12.11 -9.98 11.05
N VAL A 141 12.26 -8.75 10.57
CA VAL A 141 12.11 -8.42 9.14
C VAL A 141 13.49 -8.46 8.48
N ILE A 142 13.56 -8.98 7.26
CA ILE A 142 14.80 -9.03 6.47
C ILE A 142 14.89 -7.76 5.62
N ASP A 143 15.92 -6.96 5.87
CA ASP A 143 16.19 -5.69 5.17
C ASP A 143 17.49 -5.82 4.35
N PHE A 144 17.56 -5.15 3.20
CA PHE A 144 18.70 -5.31 2.28
C PHE A 144 19.03 -4.09 1.40
N ILE A 145 18.13 -3.10 1.31
CA ILE A 145 18.34 -1.88 0.53
C ILE A 145 18.90 -0.81 1.45
N HIS A 146 20.17 -0.44 1.24
CA HIS A 146 20.87 0.51 2.08
C HIS A 146 21.23 1.77 1.29
N VAL A 147 20.47 2.84 1.51
CA VAL A 147 20.72 4.17 0.94
C VAL A 147 21.48 5.01 1.96
N HIS A 148 22.62 5.54 1.56
CA HIS A 148 23.49 6.35 2.41
C HIS A 148 24.19 7.45 1.62
N TYR A 149 25.02 8.27 2.26
CA TYR A 149 25.93 9.18 1.58
C TYR A 149 27.28 9.14 2.31
N ALA A 150 28.18 8.28 1.81
CA ALA A 150 29.45 7.96 2.46
C ALA A 150 29.23 7.68 3.97
N ASP A 151 30.04 8.26 4.84
CA ASP A 151 29.91 8.17 6.30
C ASP A 151 29.12 9.34 6.92
N VAL A 152 28.60 10.26 6.09
CA VAL A 152 27.98 11.52 6.55
C VAL A 152 26.52 11.31 6.94
N TRP A 153 25.82 10.44 6.22
CA TRP A 153 24.39 10.22 6.42
C TRP A 153 24.00 8.81 6.00
N ASN A 154 23.09 8.19 6.76
CA ASN A 154 22.60 6.84 6.51
C ASN A 154 21.07 6.81 6.71
N TYR A 155 20.35 6.30 5.73
CA TYR A 155 18.93 5.96 5.89
C TYR A 155 18.79 4.56 6.50
N PRO A 156 17.77 4.29 7.32
CA PRO A 156 17.50 2.93 7.79
C PRO A 156 17.39 1.96 6.62
N ILE A 157 18.07 0.81 6.71
CA ILE A 157 18.01 -0.23 5.68
C ILE A 157 16.57 -0.74 5.59
N PHE A 158 16.06 -0.92 4.38
CA PHE A 158 14.68 -1.30 4.12
C PHE A 158 14.58 -2.41 3.07
N ASN A 159 13.36 -2.81 2.73
CA ASN A 159 13.09 -3.86 1.75
C ASN A 159 11.98 -3.48 0.75
N VAL A 160 11.63 -4.42 -0.13
CA VAL A 160 10.60 -4.23 -1.16
C VAL A 160 9.21 -4.02 -0.54
N ALA A 161 8.87 -4.74 0.54
CA ALA A 161 7.63 -4.49 1.29
C ALA A 161 7.54 -3.04 1.82
N ASP A 162 8.63 -2.48 2.33
CA ASP A 162 8.66 -1.09 2.80
C ASP A 162 8.50 -0.09 1.64
N MET A 163 9.13 -0.36 0.50
CA MET A 163 8.91 0.43 -0.73
C MET A 163 7.44 0.41 -1.15
N ALA A 164 6.79 -0.76 -1.10
CA ALA A 164 5.38 -0.90 -1.44
C ALA A 164 4.49 -0.14 -0.44
N ILE A 165 4.80 -0.18 0.86
CA ILE A 165 4.07 0.60 1.88
C ILE A 165 4.23 2.10 1.61
N CYS A 166 5.46 2.60 1.46
CA CYS A 166 5.72 4.02 1.22
C CYS A 166 5.09 4.52 -0.08
N GLY A 167 5.29 3.80 -1.19
CA GLY A 167 4.67 4.14 -2.47
C GLY A 167 3.15 4.03 -2.42
N GLY A 168 2.62 3.03 -1.72
CA GLY A 168 1.18 2.83 -1.57
C GLY A 168 0.52 3.95 -0.77
N VAL A 169 1.13 4.39 0.33
CA VAL A 169 0.69 5.57 1.09
C VAL A 169 0.74 6.83 0.23
N ALA A 170 1.82 7.05 -0.54
CA ALA A 170 1.92 8.18 -1.45
C ALA A 170 0.79 8.19 -2.50
N LEU A 171 0.43 7.03 -3.06
CA LEU A 171 -0.68 6.89 -4.01
C LEU A 171 -2.05 7.14 -3.36
N ILE A 172 -2.25 6.66 -2.13
CA ILE A 172 -3.47 6.94 -1.36
C ILE A 172 -3.63 8.44 -1.15
N LEU A 173 -2.56 9.12 -0.70
CA LEU A 173 -2.56 10.57 -0.49
C LEU A 173 -2.77 11.34 -1.80
N LEU A 174 -2.16 10.88 -2.90
CA LEU A 174 -2.37 11.48 -4.22
C LEU A 174 -3.84 11.40 -4.64
N ASP A 175 -4.50 10.25 -4.48
CA ASP A 175 -5.91 10.10 -4.85
C ASP A 175 -6.82 10.95 -3.95
N THR A 176 -6.66 10.85 -2.63
CA THR A 176 -7.55 11.53 -1.68
C THR A 176 -7.42 13.04 -1.72
N LEU A 177 -6.21 13.58 -1.87
CA LEU A 177 -5.98 15.03 -1.87
C LEU A 177 -6.31 15.69 -3.21
N PHE A 178 -6.07 15.01 -4.34
CA PHE A 178 -6.11 15.67 -5.66
C PHE A 178 -7.10 15.07 -6.65
N LEU A 179 -7.38 13.76 -6.59
CA LEU A 179 -8.15 13.07 -7.62
C LEU A 179 -9.60 12.79 -7.20
N GLU A 180 -9.86 12.62 -5.91
CA GLU A 180 -11.19 12.30 -5.40
C GLU A 180 -12.20 13.41 -5.75
N ASN A 181 -11.84 14.68 -5.54
CA ASN A 181 -12.70 15.81 -5.85
C ASN A 181 -13.01 15.92 -7.34
N ARG A 182 -12.00 15.69 -8.20
CA ARG A 182 -12.18 15.69 -9.66
C ARG A 182 -13.11 14.57 -10.11
N ARG A 183 -12.96 13.39 -9.51
CA ARG A 183 -13.79 12.22 -9.80
C ARG A 183 -15.24 12.41 -9.37
N LYS A 184 -15.49 13.09 -8.24
CA LYS A 184 -16.85 13.48 -7.81
C LYS A 184 -17.46 14.53 -8.73
N ALA A 185 -16.69 15.55 -9.12
CA ALA A 185 -17.16 16.61 -10.02
C ALA A 185 -17.51 16.12 -11.43
N ALA A 186 -16.89 15.05 -11.91
CA ALA A 186 -17.18 14.45 -13.22
C ALA A 186 -18.49 13.62 -13.26
N VAL A 187 -19.14 13.43 -12.11
CA VAL A 187 -20.36 12.59 -11.96
C VAL A 187 -21.60 13.45 -11.63
N VAL A 188 -21.38 14.73 -11.32
CA VAL A 188 -22.43 15.75 -11.15
C VAL A 188 -22.68 16.42 -12.49
#